data_AF-A0A7W9YJ85-F1
#
_entry.id   AF-A0A7W9YJ85-F1
#
_cell.length_a   1.000
_cell.length_b   1.000
_cell.length_c   1.000
_cell.angle_alpha   90.00
_cell.angle_beta   90.00
_cell.angle_gamma   90.00
#
_symmetry.space_group_name_H-M   'P 1'
#
loop_
_entity.id
_entity.type
_entity.pdbx_description
1 polymer ?
#
loop_
_entity_poly.entity_id
_entity_poly.type
_entity_poly.pdbx_seq_one_letter_code
_entity_poly.pdbx_strand_id
1 'polypeptide(L)'
;MTPDDLFTKAPDSRGGFTMTFNRPLVEQLRRGPMLAYRDEDVAYQLVCLLEAEVPLIDGHGRLSNQDVSDAVRCADAVLGRLNTSQRIPFATRREYLNSPGFDRDIADICGPILRALADHERATSHAGFRGVNGDLRNVIFAATKKPELVWVDVTQGIVEITKNAEHCLMYDRPIPSTGLTVSDILAWWKNRDGIHSLPPTAQLQQLKTRLADSSPSSQPEKDLLRSYWAFAESRGFDSTPAILPQVYLHYDPVTQAQRDRNGGRVIPNQRRDFLLLAPGSRRIILEIDGKHHYSTSGEPDPRKYAEMVKEDRRLRLQGYEVYRFGGYEFQPSQAPDNMLMAFFTELLTD
;
A
#
# COMPACT_ATOMS: atom_id res chain seq x y z
N MET A 1 10.82 -3.13 2.00
CA MET A 1 12.06 -3.13 1.18
C MET A 1 11.69 -2.78 -0.25
N THR A 2 12.47 -1.96 -0.95
CA THR A 2 12.28 -1.72 -2.39
C THR A 2 13.34 -2.48 -3.21
N PRO A 3 13.13 -2.70 -4.52
CA PRO A 3 14.15 -3.33 -5.38
C PRO A 3 15.49 -2.61 -5.37
N ASP A 4 15.46 -1.28 -5.28
CA ASP A 4 16.66 -0.44 -5.34
C ASP A 4 17.56 -0.62 -4.12
N ASP A 5 16.99 -0.99 -2.95
CA ASP A 5 17.77 -1.26 -1.74
C ASP A 5 18.79 -2.39 -1.95
N LEU A 6 18.46 -3.37 -2.82
CA LEU A 6 19.33 -4.49 -3.18
C LEU A 6 20.51 -4.08 -4.07
N PHE A 7 20.62 -2.80 -4.44
CA PHE A 7 21.70 -2.28 -5.26
C PHE A 7 22.31 -1.01 -4.65
N THR A 8 23.59 -0.79 -4.92
CA THR A 8 24.33 0.43 -4.57
C THR A 8 24.78 1.14 -5.83
N LYS A 9 24.82 2.47 -5.79
CA LYS A 9 25.41 3.27 -6.87
C LYS A 9 26.92 3.31 -6.70
N ALA A 10 27.65 2.81 -7.69
CA ALA A 10 29.09 2.96 -7.83
C ALA A 10 29.39 3.96 -8.97
N PRO A 11 30.28 4.95 -8.77
CA PRO A 11 30.70 5.82 -9.86
C PRO A 11 31.41 5.01 -10.95
N ASP A 12 31.06 5.27 -12.21
CA ASP A 12 31.71 4.63 -13.35
C ASP A 12 32.89 5.46 -13.88
N SER A 13 33.74 4.82 -14.69
CA SER A 13 34.94 5.43 -15.27
C SER A 13 34.68 6.53 -16.31
N ARG A 14 33.42 6.79 -16.66
CA ARG A 14 32.99 7.82 -17.63
C ARG A 14 32.20 8.96 -16.98
N GLY A 15 32.17 9.03 -15.65
CA GLY A 15 31.47 10.08 -14.91
C GLY A 15 29.98 9.84 -14.71
N GLY A 16 29.49 8.63 -15.00
CA GLY A 16 28.14 8.15 -14.67
C GLY A 16 28.10 7.32 -13.39
N PHE A 17 26.99 6.62 -13.17
CA PHE A 17 26.83 5.69 -12.05
C PHE A 17 26.35 4.33 -12.56
N THR A 18 26.95 3.27 -12.04
CA THR A 18 26.54 1.88 -12.24
C THR A 18 25.88 1.35 -10.98
N MET A 19 24.84 0.52 -11.14
CA MET A 19 24.17 -0.13 -10.04
C MET A 19 24.79 -1.49 -9.78
N THR A 20 25.38 -1.69 -8.61
CA THR A 20 26.02 -2.95 -8.20
C THR A 20 25.20 -3.64 -7.12
N PHE A 21 25.15 -4.96 -7.11
CA PHE A 21 24.39 -5.71 -6.10
C PHE A 21 24.94 -5.44 -4.67
N ASN A 22 24.05 -5.13 -3.74
CA ASN A 22 24.38 -4.73 -2.38
C ASN A 22 24.64 -5.94 -1.47
N ARG A 23 25.73 -6.67 -1.74
CA ARG A 23 26.11 -7.85 -0.94
C ARG A 23 26.19 -7.60 0.56
N PRO A 24 26.72 -6.46 1.07
CA PRO A 24 26.75 -6.19 2.51
C PRO A 24 25.36 -6.18 3.14
N LEU A 25 24.38 -5.53 2.50
CA LEU A 25 23.00 -5.52 2.98
C LEU A 25 22.37 -6.92 2.91
N VAL A 26 22.56 -7.62 1.79
CA VAL A 26 22.01 -8.97 1.59
C VAL A 26 22.53 -9.95 2.64
N GLU A 27 23.81 -9.84 3.01
CA GLU A 27 24.40 -10.64 4.09
C GLU A 27 23.85 -10.27 5.47
N GLN A 28 23.56 -8.99 5.74
CA GLN A 28 22.91 -8.58 7.00
C GLN A 28 21.49 -9.15 7.11
N LEU A 29 20.69 -9.04 6.05
CA LEU A 29 19.33 -9.58 5.97
C LEU A 29 19.29 -11.10 6.11
N ARG A 30 20.31 -11.79 5.59
CA ARG A 30 20.44 -13.24 5.74
C ARG A 30 20.67 -13.64 7.19
N ARG A 31 21.48 -12.89 7.95
CA ARG A 31 21.85 -13.22 9.33
C ARG A 31 20.70 -13.04 10.32
N GLY A 32 19.77 -12.14 10.06
CA GLY A 32 18.63 -11.94 10.94
C GLY A 32 17.71 -10.80 10.49
N PRO A 33 16.57 -10.63 11.19
CA PRO A 33 15.61 -9.57 10.89
C PRO A 33 16.22 -8.20 11.16
N MET A 34 15.90 -7.22 10.32
CA MET A 34 16.33 -5.83 10.48
C MET A 34 15.11 -4.94 10.73
N LEU A 35 15.17 -4.05 11.72
CA LEU A 35 14.09 -3.10 12.02
C LEU A 35 13.64 -2.28 10.81
N ALA A 36 14.56 -1.97 9.89
CA ALA A 36 14.26 -1.22 8.68
C ALA A 36 13.57 -2.06 7.59
N TYR A 37 13.65 -3.39 7.63
CA TYR A 37 13.18 -4.29 6.57
C TYR A 37 12.36 -5.43 7.15
N ARG A 38 11.05 -5.41 6.88
CA ARG A 38 10.16 -6.54 7.17
C ARG A 38 10.61 -7.76 6.39
N ASP A 39 10.61 -8.92 7.02
CA ASP A 39 11.04 -10.17 6.39
C ASP A 39 10.15 -10.53 5.19
N GLU A 40 8.85 -10.22 5.23
CA GLU A 40 7.94 -10.43 4.10
C GLU A 40 8.36 -9.60 2.88
N ASP A 41 8.63 -8.31 3.08
CA ASP A 41 9.10 -7.43 2.00
C ASP A 41 10.43 -7.91 1.44
N VAL A 42 11.35 -8.35 2.31
CA VAL A 42 12.69 -8.81 1.94
C VAL A 42 12.59 -10.07 1.10
N ALA A 43 11.84 -11.07 1.57
CA ALA A 43 11.61 -12.31 0.84
C ALA A 43 10.94 -12.03 -0.51
N TYR A 44 9.92 -11.16 -0.54
CA TYR A 44 9.25 -10.79 -1.79
C TYR A 44 10.21 -10.14 -2.79
N GLN A 45 10.98 -9.12 -2.37
CA GLN A 45 11.90 -8.44 -3.30
C GLN A 45 13.02 -9.38 -3.79
N LEU A 46 13.55 -10.25 -2.93
CA LEU A 46 14.57 -11.21 -3.33
C LEU A 46 14.03 -12.25 -4.31
N VAL A 47 12.81 -12.77 -4.08
CA VAL A 47 12.18 -13.75 -4.98
C VAL A 47 11.86 -13.13 -6.34
N CYS A 48 11.33 -11.90 -6.38
CA CYS A 48 11.11 -11.18 -7.64
C CYS A 48 12.42 -10.87 -8.37
N LEU A 49 13.48 -10.50 -7.63
CA LEU A 49 14.79 -10.27 -8.22
C LEU A 49 15.34 -11.55 -8.86
N LEU A 50 15.21 -12.68 -8.18
CA LEU A 50 15.65 -13.98 -8.69
C LEU A 50 14.85 -14.41 -9.91
N GLU A 51 13.52 -14.25 -9.89
CA GLU A 51 12.64 -14.53 -11.03
C GLU A 51 13.06 -13.76 -12.28
N ALA A 52 13.46 -12.49 -12.13
CA ALA A 52 13.89 -11.65 -13.24
C ALA A 52 15.33 -11.94 -13.74
N GLU A 53 16.25 -12.26 -12.83
CA GLU A 53 17.71 -12.24 -13.12
C GLU A 53 18.33 -13.62 -13.34
N VAL A 54 17.71 -14.69 -12.85
CA VAL A 54 18.25 -16.06 -12.97
C VAL A 54 18.12 -16.62 -14.40
N PRO A 55 17.02 -16.40 -15.16
CA PRO A 55 16.92 -16.90 -16.53
C PRO A 55 17.91 -16.26 -17.51
N LEU A 56 18.49 -15.11 -17.15
CA LEU A 56 19.44 -14.39 -17.99
C LEU A 56 20.80 -15.09 -17.99
N ILE A 57 21.39 -15.28 -19.18
CA ILE A 57 22.73 -15.82 -19.36
C ILE A 57 23.77 -14.88 -18.71
N ASP A 58 24.85 -15.44 -18.15
CA ASP A 58 25.95 -14.69 -17.53
C ASP A 58 26.43 -13.56 -18.48
N GLY A 59 26.36 -12.31 -18.00
CA GLY A 59 26.74 -11.11 -18.76
C GLY A 59 25.57 -10.33 -19.40
N HIS A 60 24.36 -10.89 -19.44
CA HIS A 60 23.15 -10.21 -19.92
C HIS A 60 22.24 -9.69 -18.79
N GLY A 61 22.47 -10.13 -17.54
CA GLY A 61 21.78 -9.67 -16.34
C GLY A 61 22.62 -8.72 -15.49
N ARG A 62 21.98 -8.13 -14.48
CA ARG A 62 22.60 -7.26 -13.46
C ARG A 62 23.34 -8.04 -12.39
N LEU A 63 22.99 -9.33 -12.20
CA LEU A 63 23.59 -10.20 -11.19
C LEU A 63 24.65 -11.13 -11.79
N SER A 64 25.80 -11.26 -11.14
CA SER A 64 26.73 -12.37 -11.40
C SER A 64 26.21 -13.69 -10.82
N ASN A 65 26.78 -14.83 -11.22
CA ASN A 65 26.42 -16.13 -10.64
C ASN A 65 26.63 -16.16 -9.11
N GLN A 66 27.62 -15.41 -8.59
CA GLN A 66 27.83 -15.27 -7.15
C GLN A 66 26.73 -14.42 -6.50
N ASP A 67 26.30 -13.33 -7.14
CA ASP A 67 25.21 -12.49 -6.61
C ASP A 67 23.90 -13.26 -6.53
N VAL A 68 23.61 -14.10 -7.53
CA VAL A 68 22.46 -15.02 -7.50
C VAL A 68 22.58 -15.97 -6.30
N SER A 69 23.76 -16.54 -6.06
CA SER A 69 23.95 -17.45 -4.93
C SER A 69 23.72 -16.76 -3.58
N ASP A 70 24.23 -15.54 -3.42
CA ASP A 70 24.03 -14.75 -2.21
C ASP A 70 22.55 -14.36 -2.02
N ALA A 71 21.86 -14.00 -3.11
CA ALA A 71 20.44 -13.69 -3.11
C ALA A 71 19.57 -14.90 -2.75
N VAL A 72 19.84 -16.08 -3.32
CA VAL A 72 19.10 -17.32 -2.98
C VAL A 72 19.31 -17.68 -1.52
N ARG A 73 20.54 -17.66 -1.01
CA ARG A 73 20.82 -17.95 0.41
C ARG A 73 20.13 -16.98 1.35
N CYS A 74 20.04 -15.71 0.97
CA CYS A 74 19.31 -14.71 1.74
C CYS A 74 17.80 -14.98 1.70
N ALA A 75 17.23 -15.22 0.52
CA ALA A 75 15.82 -15.53 0.35
C ALA A 75 15.43 -16.77 1.15
N ASP A 76 16.23 -17.83 1.10
CA ASP A 76 16.01 -19.07 1.83
C ASP A 76 15.99 -18.86 3.35
N ALA A 77 16.95 -18.10 3.87
CA ALA A 77 17.01 -17.75 5.30
C ALA A 77 15.79 -16.94 5.74
N VAL A 78 15.35 -15.98 4.93
CA VAL A 78 14.19 -15.12 5.25
C VAL A 78 12.89 -15.92 5.17
N LEU A 79 12.71 -16.75 4.14
CA LEU A 79 11.57 -17.68 4.02
C LEU A 79 11.50 -18.67 5.18
N GLY A 80 12.66 -19.11 5.68
CA GLY A 80 12.79 -19.91 6.89
C GLY A 80 12.23 -19.20 8.13
N ARG A 81 12.58 -17.92 8.33
CA ARG A 81 12.05 -17.11 9.45
C ARG A 81 10.55 -16.89 9.36
N LEU A 82 10.01 -16.80 8.15
CA LEU A 82 8.58 -16.68 7.90
C LEU A 82 7.83 -18.01 8.05
N ASN A 83 8.52 -19.14 8.32
CA ASN A 83 7.93 -20.48 8.38
C ASN A 83 7.20 -20.89 7.08
N THR A 84 7.61 -20.33 5.93
CA THR A 84 7.10 -20.75 4.63
C THR A 84 7.58 -22.18 4.34
N SER A 85 6.79 -23.02 3.67
CA SER A 85 7.20 -24.41 3.35
C SER A 85 7.95 -24.51 2.02
N GLN A 86 7.63 -23.60 1.10
CA GLN A 86 8.19 -23.52 -0.24
C GLN A 86 9.61 -22.92 -0.21
N ARG A 87 10.51 -23.48 -1.02
CA ARG A 87 11.95 -23.16 -1.04
C ARG A 87 12.46 -23.07 -2.47
N ILE A 88 13.55 -22.34 -2.67
CA ILE A 88 14.20 -22.23 -3.98
C ILE A 88 15.07 -23.49 -4.18
N PRO A 89 14.85 -24.30 -5.23
CA PRO A 89 15.44 -25.63 -5.37
C PRO A 89 16.83 -25.63 -6.03
N PHE A 90 17.51 -24.49 -6.11
CA PHE A 90 18.83 -24.34 -6.69
C PHE A 90 19.63 -23.31 -5.88
N ALA A 91 20.96 -23.42 -5.84
CA ALA A 91 21.81 -22.50 -5.10
C ALA A 91 22.55 -21.48 -5.98
N THR A 92 22.61 -21.69 -7.30
CA THR A 92 23.31 -20.81 -8.24
C THR A 92 22.58 -20.71 -9.58
N ARG A 93 22.89 -19.68 -10.38
CA ARG A 93 22.37 -19.55 -11.75
C ARG A 93 22.75 -20.76 -12.60
N ARG A 94 24.02 -21.19 -12.52
CA ARG A 94 24.50 -22.35 -13.29
C ARG A 94 23.76 -23.63 -12.93
N GLU A 95 23.43 -23.82 -11.66
CA GLU A 95 22.66 -24.97 -11.22
C GLU A 95 21.24 -24.96 -11.78
N TYR A 96 20.57 -23.79 -11.79
CA TYR A 96 19.27 -23.64 -12.44
C TYR A 96 19.34 -23.96 -13.95
N LEU A 97 20.28 -23.34 -14.67
CA LEU A 97 20.42 -23.48 -16.12
C LEU A 97 20.84 -24.90 -16.58
N ASN A 98 21.64 -25.61 -15.77
CA ASN A 98 22.19 -26.92 -16.15
C ASN A 98 21.41 -28.10 -15.60
N SER A 99 20.38 -27.87 -14.78
CA SER A 99 19.68 -28.97 -14.11
C SER A 99 18.69 -29.64 -15.07
N PRO A 100 18.88 -30.95 -15.36
CA PRO A 100 18.00 -31.69 -16.27
C PRO A 100 16.61 -31.83 -15.63
N GLY A 101 15.62 -31.13 -16.19
CA GLY A 101 14.25 -31.09 -15.67
C GLY A 101 13.70 -29.69 -15.37
N PHE A 102 14.50 -28.63 -15.50
CA PHE A 102 13.99 -27.26 -15.60
C PHE A 102 13.67 -26.90 -17.06
N ASP A 103 12.72 -27.63 -17.63
CA ASP A 103 11.86 -27.11 -18.72
C ASP A 103 10.77 -26.17 -18.15
N ARG A 104 10.81 -25.94 -16.83
CA ARG A 104 9.90 -25.09 -16.07
C ARG A 104 10.41 -23.66 -16.06
N ASP A 105 9.52 -22.75 -16.44
CA ASP A 105 9.70 -21.32 -16.25
C ASP A 105 10.04 -21.06 -14.77
N ILE A 106 11.00 -20.19 -14.47
CA ILE A 106 11.32 -19.82 -13.09
C ILE A 106 10.08 -19.30 -12.34
N ALA A 107 9.10 -18.77 -13.08
CA ALA A 107 7.79 -18.41 -12.56
C ALA A 107 7.05 -19.58 -11.87
N ASP A 108 7.25 -20.83 -12.31
CA ASP A 108 6.65 -22.02 -11.68
C ASP A 108 7.26 -22.31 -10.30
N ILE A 109 8.50 -21.87 -10.07
CA ILE A 109 9.22 -21.99 -8.80
C ILE A 109 8.85 -20.81 -7.88
N CYS A 110 8.93 -19.59 -8.42
CA CYS A 110 8.69 -18.36 -7.66
C CYS A 110 7.21 -18.17 -7.32
N GLY A 111 6.28 -18.52 -8.21
CA GLY A 111 4.84 -18.31 -8.05
C GLY A 111 4.24 -18.91 -6.77
N PRO A 112 4.50 -20.18 -6.40
CA PRO A 112 4.08 -20.74 -5.12
C PRO A 112 4.67 -20.00 -3.90
N ILE A 113 5.94 -19.58 -3.96
CA ILE A 113 6.59 -18.82 -2.88
C ILE A 113 5.93 -17.44 -2.72
N LEU A 114 5.72 -16.72 -3.82
CA LEU A 114 5.05 -15.42 -3.82
C LEU A 114 3.60 -15.51 -3.31
N ARG A 115 2.88 -16.60 -3.62
CA ARG A 115 1.55 -16.85 -3.04
C ARG A 115 1.60 -17.06 -1.54
N ALA A 116 2.53 -17.89 -1.04
CA ALA A 116 2.68 -18.10 0.40
C ALA A 116 3.07 -16.81 1.14
N LEU A 117 3.95 -15.99 0.56
CA LEU A 117 4.28 -14.66 1.09
C LEU A 117 3.06 -13.74 1.13
N ALA A 118 2.23 -13.75 0.08
CA ALA A 118 0.97 -13.02 0.07
C ALA A 118 0.00 -13.52 1.16
N ASP A 119 -0.05 -14.82 1.45
CA ASP A 119 -0.86 -15.37 2.54
C ASP A 119 -0.34 -14.96 3.92
N HIS A 120 0.99 -14.91 4.11
CA HIS A 120 1.60 -14.35 5.31
C HIS A 120 1.28 -12.85 5.48
N GLU A 121 1.35 -12.09 4.39
CA GLU A 121 0.94 -10.68 4.39
C GLU A 121 -0.55 -10.51 4.68
N ARG A 122 -1.42 -11.38 4.16
CA ARG A 122 -2.86 -11.38 4.47
C ARG A 122 -3.09 -11.72 5.93
N ALA A 123 -2.47 -12.77 6.46
CA ALA A 123 -2.59 -13.16 7.86
C ALA A 123 -2.11 -12.05 8.79
N THR A 124 -0.99 -11.41 8.46
CA THR A 124 -0.49 -10.23 9.19
C THR A 124 -1.29 -8.96 8.93
N SER A 125 -2.00 -8.82 7.81
CA SER A 125 -2.93 -7.72 7.53
C SER A 125 -4.34 -7.97 8.11
N HIS A 126 -4.66 -9.23 8.44
CA HIS A 126 -5.79 -9.61 9.26
C HIS A 126 -5.46 -9.41 10.75
N ALA A 127 -4.21 -9.63 11.16
CA ALA A 127 -3.70 -9.30 12.49
C ALA A 127 -3.40 -7.80 12.67
N GLY A 128 -2.99 -7.09 11.62
CA GLY A 128 -2.70 -5.65 11.64
C GLY A 128 -3.95 -4.79 11.82
N PHE A 129 -5.12 -5.41 11.63
CA PHE A 129 -6.44 -4.85 11.88
C PHE A 129 -7.19 -5.61 12.99
N ARG A 130 -6.53 -6.50 13.74
CA ARG A 130 -7.12 -7.20 14.89
C ARG A 130 -6.08 -7.30 15.99
N GLY A 131 -6.28 -6.55 17.07
CA GLY A 131 -5.57 -6.83 18.32
C GLY A 131 -5.81 -8.26 18.80
N VAL A 132 -5.11 -8.69 19.85
CA VAL A 132 -5.16 -10.07 20.41
C VAL A 132 -6.60 -10.53 20.77
N ASN A 133 -7.57 -9.62 20.83
CA ASN A 133 -9.00 -9.86 21.06
C ASN A 133 -9.91 -9.72 19.81
N GLY A 134 -9.36 -9.47 18.62
CA GLY A 134 -10.16 -9.29 17.39
C GLY A 134 -10.58 -7.87 17.06
N ASP A 135 -10.20 -6.86 17.87
CA ASP A 135 -10.61 -5.47 17.66
C ASP A 135 -9.63 -4.67 16.79
N LEU A 136 -10.17 -3.99 15.80
CA LEU A 136 -9.49 -3.09 14.88
C LEU A 136 -9.20 -1.77 15.58
N ARG A 137 -7.93 -1.35 15.67
CA ARG A 137 -7.57 -0.27 16.61
C ARG A 137 -7.61 1.15 16.04
N ASN A 138 -7.14 1.48 14.82
CA ASN A 138 -7.17 2.88 14.35
C ASN A 138 -7.16 3.03 12.82
N VAL A 139 -8.05 3.86 12.26
CA VAL A 139 -8.01 4.31 10.85
C VAL A 139 -7.77 5.82 10.81
N ILE A 140 -6.66 6.23 10.18
CA ILE A 140 -6.30 7.65 10.05
C ILE A 140 -6.67 8.13 8.64
N PHE A 141 -7.52 9.16 8.56
CA PHE A 141 -8.09 9.64 7.31
C PHE A 141 -8.31 11.16 7.34
N ALA A 142 -8.81 11.70 6.23
CA ALA A 142 -9.03 13.12 6.00
C ALA A 142 -7.78 13.98 6.31
N ALA A 143 -6.60 13.44 6.00
CA ALA A 143 -5.32 14.01 6.39
C ALA A 143 -4.79 15.04 5.38
N THR A 144 -4.67 16.29 5.82
CA THR A 144 -4.07 17.40 5.03
C THR A 144 -2.56 17.53 5.25
N LYS A 145 -2.06 17.06 6.40
CA LYS A 145 -0.63 16.97 6.74
C LYS A 145 -0.33 15.57 7.27
N LYS A 146 0.94 15.16 7.22
CA LYS A 146 1.38 13.90 7.82
C LYS A 146 1.29 13.99 9.35
N PRO A 147 0.51 13.13 10.03
CA PRO A 147 0.47 13.10 11.49
C PRO A 147 1.80 12.58 12.05
N GLU A 148 2.18 13.03 13.26
CA GLU A 148 3.21 12.36 14.06
C GLU A 148 2.52 11.47 15.10
N LEU A 149 2.82 10.16 15.08
CA LEU A 149 2.19 9.18 15.97
C LEU A 149 3.19 8.64 16.98
N VAL A 150 2.70 8.38 18.19
CA VAL A 150 3.39 7.58 19.20
C VAL A 150 2.53 6.39 19.60
N TRP A 151 3.18 5.28 19.92
CA TRP A 151 2.52 4.14 20.55
C TRP A 151 2.42 4.41 22.04
N VAL A 152 1.20 4.54 22.55
CA VAL A 152 0.93 4.70 23.98
C VAL A 152 0.91 3.33 24.65
N ASP A 153 0.31 2.34 23.98
CA ASP A 153 0.33 0.94 24.38
C ASP A 153 0.53 0.06 23.14
N VAL A 154 1.73 -0.52 23.04
CA VAL A 154 2.11 -1.39 21.93
C VAL A 154 1.32 -2.70 21.94
N THR A 155 1.06 -3.27 23.12
CA THR A 155 0.37 -4.56 23.26
C THR A 155 -1.09 -4.46 22.85
N GLN A 156 -1.68 -3.30 23.07
CA GLN A 156 -3.03 -2.98 22.73
C GLN A 156 -3.16 -2.25 21.38
N GLY A 157 -2.06 -1.86 20.75
CA GLY A 157 -2.08 -1.10 19.50
C GLY A 157 -2.71 0.29 19.63
N ILE A 158 -2.63 0.91 20.81
CA ILE A 158 -3.12 2.27 21.04
C ILE A 158 -2.07 3.26 20.53
N VAL A 159 -2.49 4.12 19.60
CA VAL A 159 -1.68 5.21 19.07
C VAL A 159 -2.29 6.55 19.45
N GLU A 160 -1.43 7.54 19.65
CA GLU A 160 -1.81 8.93 19.85
C GLU A 160 -1.14 9.81 18.80
N ILE A 161 -1.87 10.82 18.33
CA ILE A 161 -1.32 11.81 17.40
C ILE A 161 -0.72 12.95 18.20
N THR A 162 0.61 13.00 18.28
CA THR A 162 1.35 14.03 19.04
C THR A 162 1.51 15.32 18.26
N LYS A 163 1.34 15.30 16.94
CA LYS A 163 1.42 16.49 16.08
C LYS A 163 0.56 16.37 14.84
N ASN A 164 0.00 17.50 14.41
CA ASN A 164 -0.92 17.61 13.28
C ASN A 164 -2.23 16.82 13.49
N ALA A 165 -2.66 16.63 14.74
CA ALA A 165 -3.92 15.97 15.09
C ALA A 165 -5.12 16.73 14.51
N GLU A 166 -5.06 18.05 14.48
CA GLU A 166 -6.02 18.95 13.86
C GLU A 166 -6.13 18.79 12.33
N HIS A 167 -5.09 18.22 11.70
CA HIS A 167 -5.00 18.05 10.25
C HIS A 167 -5.50 16.71 9.74
N CYS A 168 -5.92 15.79 10.62
CA CYS A 168 -6.43 14.46 10.25
C CYS A 168 -7.58 14.05 11.18
N LEU A 169 -8.17 12.90 10.89
CA LEU A 169 -9.18 12.24 11.71
C LEU A 169 -8.68 10.83 12.03
N MET A 170 -8.98 10.35 13.23
CA MET A 170 -8.64 9.00 13.70
C MET A 170 -9.92 8.31 14.16
N TYR A 171 -10.38 7.35 13.37
CA TYR A 171 -11.47 6.46 13.77
C TYR A 171 -10.89 5.36 14.65
N ASP A 172 -11.45 5.23 15.85
CA ASP A 172 -10.89 4.49 16.99
C ASP A 172 -11.86 3.43 17.53
N ARG A 173 -12.89 3.07 16.75
CA ARG A 173 -13.89 2.06 17.12
C ARG A 173 -13.71 0.76 16.33
N PRO A 174 -14.19 -0.37 16.86
CA PRO A 174 -14.20 -1.63 16.12
C PRO A 174 -15.01 -1.51 14.82
N ILE A 175 -14.56 -2.21 13.78
CA ILE A 175 -15.24 -2.25 12.48
C ILE A 175 -16.06 -3.54 12.38
N PRO A 176 -17.39 -3.46 12.27
CA PRO A 176 -18.25 -4.63 12.16
C PRO A 176 -17.98 -5.47 10.91
N SER A 177 -18.48 -6.72 10.88
CA SER A 177 -18.44 -7.58 9.69
C SER A 177 -19.29 -7.05 8.53
N THR A 178 -20.23 -6.16 8.81
CA THR A 178 -21.01 -5.39 7.82
C THR A 178 -20.19 -4.26 7.18
N GLY A 179 -18.93 -4.08 7.57
CA GLY A 179 -18.12 -2.95 7.15
C GLY A 179 -18.37 -1.72 8.02
N LEU A 180 -17.77 -0.59 7.62
CA LEU A 180 -17.93 0.71 8.25
C LEU A 180 -18.92 1.53 7.44
N THR A 181 -20.12 1.78 7.98
CA THR A 181 -21.20 2.48 7.25
C THR A 181 -21.13 4.00 7.41
N VAL A 182 -21.85 4.73 6.55
CA VAL A 182 -22.02 6.18 6.71
C VAL A 182 -22.66 6.50 8.06
N SER A 183 -23.65 5.71 8.49
CA SER A 183 -24.27 5.85 9.81
C SER A 183 -23.27 5.64 10.96
N ASP A 184 -22.33 4.69 10.84
CA ASP A 184 -21.28 4.48 11.84
C ASP A 184 -20.34 5.68 11.95
N ILE A 185 -19.91 6.23 10.82
CA ILE A 185 -19.06 7.43 10.80
C ILE A 185 -19.82 8.65 11.34
N LEU A 186 -21.10 8.83 11.02
CA LEU A 186 -21.91 9.91 11.58
C LEU A 186 -22.09 9.75 13.10
N ALA A 187 -22.36 8.52 13.56
CA ALA A 187 -22.48 8.20 14.98
C ALA A 187 -21.15 8.37 15.73
N TRP A 188 -20.01 8.17 15.08
CA TRP A 188 -18.70 8.51 15.62
C TRP A 188 -18.47 10.02 15.63
N TRP A 189 -18.71 10.70 14.51
CA TRP A 189 -18.51 12.14 14.32
C TRP A 189 -19.32 12.98 15.31
N LYS A 190 -20.59 12.62 15.56
CA LYS A 190 -21.47 13.38 16.46
C LYS A 190 -20.97 13.46 17.90
N ASN A 191 -20.13 12.52 18.34
CA ASN A 191 -19.62 12.47 19.71
C ASN A 191 -18.37 13.34 19.93
N ARG A 192 -17.93 14.08 18.90
CA ARG A 192 -16.82 15.03 19.03
C ARG A 192 -17.28 16.34 19.67
N ASP A 193 -16.35 17.01 20.33
CA ASP A 193 -16.60 18.29 20.98
C ASP A 193 -17.16 19.32 19.99
N GLY A 194 -18.21 20.02 20.42
CA GLY A 194 -18.91 21.02 19.59
C GLY A 194 -19.85 20.47 18.50
N ILE A 195 -19.81 19.17 18.20
CA ILE A 195 -20.68 18.56 17.18
C ILE A 195 -21.99 18.06 17.78
N HIS A 196 -21.95 17.46 18.96
CA HIS A 196 -23.10 16.82 19.61
C HIS A 196 -24.31 17.74 19.82
N SER A 197 -24.07 19.04 20.00
CA SER A 197 -25.10 20.07 20.21
C SER A 197 -25.76 20.56 18.91
N LEU A 198 -25.22 20.20 17.74
CA LEU A 198 -25.75 20.61 16.44
C LEU A 198 -26.92 19.71 16.01
N PRO A 199 -27.89 20.21 15.24
CA PRO A 199 -28.92 19.37 14.64
C PRO A 199 -28.31 18.38 13.63
N PRO A 200 -28.93 17.21 13.39
CA PRO A 200 -28.36 16.16 12.52
C PRO A 200 -27.93 16.63 11.12
N THR A 201 -28.71 17.53 10.51
CA THR A 201 -28.38 18.11 9.19
C THR A 201 -27.08 18.92 9.21
N ALA A 202 -26.85 19.70 10.28
CA ALA A 202 -25.62 20.45 10.45
C ALA A 202 -24.43 19.54 10.77
N GLN A 203 -24.63 18.47 11.54
CA GLN A 203 -23.59 17.45 11.81
C GLN A 203 -23.12 16.80 10.50
N LEU A 204 -24.07 16.36 9.66
CA LEU A 204 -23.79 15.79 8.34
C LEU A 204 -23.03 16.79 7.46
N GLN A 205 -23.52 18.03 7.38
CA GLN A 205 -22.87 19.05 6.54
C GLN A 205 -21.44 19.34 6.99
N GLN A 206 -21.19 19.44 8.31
CA GLN A 206 -19.82 19.63 8.82
C GLN A 206 -18.91 18.45 8.51
N LEU A 207 -19.40 17.21 8.60
CA LEU A 207 -18.63 16.03 8.19
C LEU A 207 -18.28 16.11 6.70
N LYS A 208 -19.27 16.35 5.83
CA LYS A 208 -19.06 16.49 4.38
C LYS A 208 -17.99 17.53 4.06
N THR A 209 -18.08 18.71 4.68
CA THR A 209 -17.09 19.77 4.55
C THR A 209 -15.71 19.32 5.04
N ARG A 210 -15.61 18.74 6.24
CA ARG A 210 -14.32 18.28 6.79
C ARG A 210 -13.63 17.23 5.90
N LEU A 211 -14.41 16.33 5.29
CA LEU A 211 -13.89 15.33 4.36
C LEU A 211 -13.45 15.97 3.04
N ALA A 212 -14.25 16.86 2.46
CA ALA A 212 -13.91 17.58 1.23
C ALA A 212 -12.66 18.47 1.39
N ASP A 213 -12.50 19.10 2.56
CA ASP A 213 -11.36 19.97 2.88
C ASP A 213 -10.04 19.19 3.02
N SER A 214 -10.09 17.85 3.08
CA SER A 214 -8.87 17.04 3.08
C SER A 214 -8.15 17.00 1.72
N SER A 215 -8.85 17.37 0.64
CA SER A 215 -8.36 17.34 -0.74
C SER A 215 -8.45 18.72 -1.42
N PRO A 216 -7.85 19.78 -0.86
CA PRO A 216 -8.14 21.15 -1.28
C PRO A 216 -7.68 21.45 -2.72
N SER A 217 -6.64 20.77 -3.19
CA SER A 217 -5.97 21.01 -4.48
C SER A 217 -6.39 20.05 -5.62
N SER A 218 -7.35 19.15 -5.38
CA SER A 218 -7.75 18.13 -6.36
C SER A 218 -9.25 18.23 -6.65
N GLN A 219 -9.60 18.84 -7.78
CA GLN A 219 -10.99 18.94 -8.22
C GLN A 219 -11.62 17.55 -8.48
N PRO A 220 -10.92 16.60 -9.14
CA PRO A 220 -11.43 15.24 -9.31
C PRO A 220 -11.82 14.53 -8.00
N GLU A 221 -11.00 14.67 -6.95
CA GLU A 221 -11.30 14.09 -5.64
C GLU A 221 -12.56 14.70 -5.01
N LYS A 222 -12.75 16.02 -5.16
CA LYS A 222 -13.97 16.70 -4.71
C LYS A 222 -15.20 16.26 -5.49
N ASP A 223 -15.06 16.05 -6.80
CA ASP A 223 -16.14 15.56 -7.67
C ASP A 223 -16.54 14.12 -7.31
N LEU A 224 -15.56 13.26 -7.02
CA LEU A 224 -15.79 11.91 -6.51
C LEU A 224 -16.53 11.94 -5.18
N LEU A 225 -16.06 12.73 -4.21
CA LEU A 225 -16.74 12.87 -2.91
C LEU A 225 -18.17 13.39 -3.06
N ARG A 226 -18.39 14.41 -3.89
CA ARG A 226 -19.73 14.95 -4.16
C ARG A 226 -20.65 13.86 -4.70
N SER A 227 -20.20 13.13 -5.72
CA SER A 227 -20.99 12.07 -6.36
C SER A 227 -21.26 10.93 -5.38
N TYR A 228 -20.27 10.56 -4.56
CA TYR A 228 -20.43 9.56 -3.52
C TYR A 228 -21.50 9.94 -2.49
N TRP A 229 -21.51 11.21 -2.04
CA TRP A 229 -22.52 11.67 -1.11
C TRP A 229 -23.92 11.65 -1.70
N ALA A 230 -24.08 12.03 -2.97
CA ALA A 230 -25.36 11.92 -3.67
C ALA A 230 -25.83 10.46 -3.79
N PHE A 231 -24.91 9.53 -4.07
CA PHE A 231 -25.18 8.09 -4.08
C PHE A 231 -25.59 7.56 -2.71
N ALA A 232 -24.85 7.93 -1.64
CA ALA A 232 -25.16 7.48 -0.29
C ALA A 232 -26.52 8.01 0.19
N GLU A 233 -26.88 9.24 -0.20
CA GLU A 233 -28.19 9.83 0.12
C GLU A 233 -29.34 9.13 -0.62
N SER A 234 -29.14 8.73 -1.87
CA SER A 234 -30.17 8.03 -2.64
C SER A 234 -30.38 6.58 -2.17
N ARG A 235 -29.33 5.93 -1.66
CA ARG A 235 -29.38 4.54 -1.17
C ARG A 235 -29.74 4.41 0.32
N GLY A 236 -29.45 5.44 1.11
CA GLY A 236 -29.60 5.42 2.58
C GLY A 236 -28.28 5.07 3.29
N PHE A 237 -28.08 5.66 4.47
CA PHE A 237 -26.78 5.65 5.15
C PHE A 237 -26.48 4.38 5.98
N ASP A 238 -27.51 3.63 6.37
CA ASP A 238 -27.35 2.48 7.26
C ASP A 238 -26.71 1.26 6.57
N SER A 239 -26.90 1.12 5.25
CA SER A 239 -26.33 0.03 4.45
C SER A 239 -25.19 0.49 3.53
N THR A 240 -24.96 1.79 3.41
CA THR A 240 -23.92 2.33 2.54
C THR A 240 -22.60 2.43 3.29
N PRO A 241 -21.49 1.86 2.79
CA PRO A 241 -20.17 2.04 3.38
C PRO A 241 -19.78 3.53 3.48
N ALA A 242 -18.98 3.91 4.46
CA ALA A 242 -18.41 5.25 4.51
C ALA A 242 -17.22 5.38 3.55
N ILE A 243 -17.15 6.52 2.86
CA ILE A 243 -15.95 6.90 2.11
C ILE A 243 -14.98 7.67 3.01
N LEU A 244 -13.75 7.20 3.10
CA LEU A 244 -12.69 7.79 3.92
C LEU A 244 -11.62 8.39 3.01
N PRO A 245 -11.59 9.71 2.80
CA PRO A 245 -10.58 10.33 1.95
C PRO A 245 -9.20 10.38 2.61
N GLN A 246 -8.13 10.50 1.82
CA GLN A 246 -6.78 10.83 2.27
C GLN A 246 -6.31 9.95 3.45
N VAL A 247 -6.43 8.65 3.24
CA VAL A 247 -6.30 7.60 4.26
C VAL A 247 -4.89 7.02 4.33
N TYR A 248 -4.34 6.88 5.53
CA TYR A 248 -3.05 6.21 5.75
C TYR A 248 -3.25 4.70 5.89
N LEU A 249 -2.69 3.91 4.97
CA LEU A 249 -2.67 2.44 5.06
C LEU A 249 -1.43 1.91 5.79
N HIS A 250 -0.32 2.65 5.65
CA HIS A 250 0.94 2.35 6.32
C HIS A 250 1.45 3.64 6.93
N TYR A 251 1.90 3.58 8.19
CA TYR A 251 2.44 4.73 8.87
C TYR A 251 3.94 4.61 9.05
N ASP A 252 4.66 5.61 8.54
CA ASP A 252 6.08 5.79 8.77
C ASP A 252 6.32 6.86 9.85
N PRO A 253 6.92 6.54 11.01
CA PRO A 253 7.17 7.52 12.07
C PRO A 253 8.22 8.57 11.71
N VAL A 254 9.04 8.36 10.67
CA VAL A 254 10.06 9.33 10.27
C VAL A 254 9.55 10.17 9.10
N THR A 255 9.72 11.49 9.18
CA THR A 255 9.32 12.40 8.09
C THR A 255 10.27 12.27 6.89
N GLN A 256 9.78 12.58 5.69
CA GLN A 256 10.58 12.57 4.46
C GLN A 256 11.86 13.43 4.59
N ALA A 257 11.72 14.65 5.10
CA ALA A 257 12.85 15.56 5.32
C ALA A 257 13.87 15.08 6.38
N GLN A 258 13.46 14.24 7.33
CA GLN A 258 14.40 13.60 8.27
C GLN A 258 15.13 12.42 7.60
N ARG A 259 14.44 11.67 6.73
CA ARG A 259 15.05 10.58 5.95
C ARG A 259 16.07 11.11 4.94
N ASP A 260 15.74 12.17 4.21
CA ASP A 260 16.63 12.78 3.23
C ASP A 260 17.94 13.26 3.88
N ARG A 261 17.87 13.76 5.12
CA ARG A 261 19.05 14.17 5.90
C ARG A 261 19.89 13.01 6.43
N ASN A 262 19.26 11.86 6.72
CA ASN A 262 19.92 10.73 7.36
C ASN A 262 20.21 9.57 6.39
N GLY A 263 20.01 9.77 5.07
CA GLY A 263 20.11 8.70 4.08
C GLY A 263 19.10 7.56 4.31
N GLY A 264 17.98 7.86 4.98
CA GLY A 264 16.96 6.89 5.37
C GLY A 264 16.00 6.51 4.23
N ARG A 265 15.51 5.26 4.23
CA ARG A 265 14.62 4.72 3.18
C ARG A 265 13.29 5.46 3.09
N VAL A 266 12.86 5.87 1.89
CA VAL A 266 11.50 6.39 1.64
C VAL A 266 10.49 5.26 1.67
N ILE A 267 9.39 5.38 2.42
CA ILE A 267 8.24 4.46 2.30
C ILE A 267 7.25 5.11 1.34
N PRO A 268 7.21 4.70 0.06
CA PRO A 268 6.30 5.27 -0.92
C PRO A 268 4.84 4.94 -0.55
N ASN A 269 3.93 5.81 -0.96
CA ASN A 269 2.49 5.54 -1.02
C ASN A 269 1.84 5.10 0.32
N GLN A 270 2.16 5.82 1.38
CA GLN A 270 1.56 5.66 2.73
C GLN A 270 0.09 6.08 2.76
N ARG A 271 -0.26 7.10 1.98
CA ARG A 271 -1.58 7.71 1.91
C ARG A 271 -2.24 7.37 0.57
N ARG A 272 -3.53 7.03 0.60
CA ARG A 272 -4.39 6.74 -0.57
C ARG A 272 -5.50 7.77 -0.67
N ASP A 273 -6.05 7.94 -1.88
CA ASP A 273 -7.08 8.96 -2.10
C ASP A 273 -8.37 8.62 -1.36
N PHE A 274 -8.87 7.37 -1.46
CA PHE A 274 -10.06 6.94 -0.72
C PHE A 274 -10.00 5.48 -0.28
N LEU A 275 -10.64 5.19 0.88
CA LEU A 275 -10.92 3.84 1.37
C LEU A 275 -12.41 3.69 1.68
N LEU A 276 -12.98 2.54 1.31
CA LEU A 276 -14.26 2.05 1.79
C LEU A 276 -14.03 0.69 2.46
N LEU A 277 -14.70 0.46 3.58
CA LEU A 277 -14.71 -0.82 4.28
C LEU A 277 -16.12 -1.39 4.17
N ALA A 278 -16.32 -2.26 3.20
CA ALA A 278 -17.63 -2.77 2.81
C ALA A 278 -17.92 -4.15 3.45
N PRO A 279 -19.18 -4.62 3.41
CA PRO A 279 -19.55 -5.95 3.90
C PRO A 279 -18.67 -7.07 3.35
N GLY A 280 -18.53 -8.15 4.12
CA GLY A 280 -17.74 -9.31 3.70
C GLY A 280 -16.23 -9.09 3.80
N SER A 281 -15.78 -8.16 4.65
CA SER A 281 -14.37 -7.78 4.81
C SER A 281 -13.74 -7.18 3.54
N ARG A 282 -14.55 -6.66 2.63
CA ARG A 282 -14.09 -5.99 1.40
C ARG A 282 -13.43 -4.66 1.75
N ARG A 283 -12.18 -4.49 1.32
CA ARG A 283 -11.38 -3.27 1.54
C ARG A 283 -11.12 -2.60 0.21
N ILE A 284 -11.88 -1.55 -0.10
CA ILE A 284 -11.90 -0.96 -1.43
C ILE A 284 -11.10 0.34 -1.42
N ILE A 285 -10.09 0.43 -2.26
CA ILE A 285 -9.29 1.62 -2.51
C ILE A 285 -9.71 2.22 -3.84
N LEU A 286 -10.00 3.52 -3.81
CA LEU A 286 -10.21 4.31 -5.02
C LEU A 286 -9.05 5.31 -5.13
N GLU A 287 -8.42 5.37 -6.30
CA GLU A 287 -7.32 6.29 -6.61
C GLU A 287 -7.68 7.10 -7.85
N ILE A 288 -7.27 8.36 -7.89
CA ILE A 288 -7.45 9.22 -9.06
C ILE A 288 -6.10 9.52 -9.69
N ASP A 289 -5.95 9.06 -10.93
CA ASP A 289 -4.69 9.13 -11.67
C ASP A 289 -4.58 10.38 -12.54
N GLY A 290 -3.69 11.28 -12.11
CA GLY A 290 -3.24 12.41 -12.92
C GLY A 290 -2.01 12.07 -13.76
N LYS A 291 -1.66 12.97 -14.69
CA LYS A 291 -0.44 12.89 -15.52
C LYS A 291 0.82 12.58 -14.70
N HIS A 292 0.90 13.06 -13.47
CA HIS A 292 2.06 12.89 -12.60
C HIS A 292 2.37 11.43 -12.23
N HIS A 293 1.38 10.53 -12.31
CA HIS A 293 1.53 9.11 -11.97
C HIS A 293 2.20 8.28 -13.07
N TYR A 294 2.20 8.75 -14.31
CA TYR A 294 2.78 8.02 -15.45
C TYR A 294 3.65 8.88 -16.36
N SER A 295 3.98 10.11 -15.96
CA SER A 295 4.86 11.01 -16.71
C SER A 295 5.95 11.64 -15.85
N THR A 296 7.08 11.92 -16.48
CA THR A 296 8.21 12.68 -15.91
C THR A 296 8.47 13.87 -16.84
N SER A 297 8.44 15.08 -16.27
CA SER A 297 8.58 16.33 -17.04
C SER A 297 7.56 16.50 -18.18
N GLY A 298 6.38 15.87 -18.06
CA GLY A 298 5.30 15.94 -19.06
C GLY A 298 5.33 14.82 -20.10
N GLU A 299 6.41 14.04 -20.17
CA GLU A 299 6.56 12.92 -21.09
C GLU A 299 6.21 11.58 -20.43
N PRO A 300 5.58 10.63 -21.13
CA PRO A 300 5.30 9.30 -20.59
C PRO A 300 6.57 8.62 -20.05
N ASP A 301 6.48 8.06 -18.85
CA ASP A 301 7.58 7.39 -18.16
C ASP A 301 7.21 5.93 -17.84
N PRO A 302 7.70 4.96 -18.62
CA PRO A 302 7.42 3.54 -18.39
C PRO A 302 7.85 3.04 -17.00
N ARG A 303 8.85 3.66 -16.36
CA ARG A 303 9.30 3.26 -15.03
C ARG A 303 8.28 3.64 -13.96
N LYS A 304 7.78 4.89 -14.00
CA LYS A 304 6.70 5.33 -13.11
C LYS A 304 5.44 4.50 -13.30
N TYR A 305 5.11 4.19 -14.55
CA TYR A 305 4.00 3.30 -14.84
C TYR A 305 4.20 1.92 -14.20
N ALA A 306 5.38 1.31 -14.37
CA ALA A 306 5.72 0.00 -13.79
C ALA A 306 5.66 0.00 -12.25
N GLU A 307 6.12 1.07 -11.59
CA GLU A 307 6.05 1.27 -10.14
C GLU A 307 4.59 1.32 -9.66
N MET A 308 3.76 2.13 -10.32
CA MET A 308 2.33 2.26 -10.01
C MET A 308 1.60 0.91 -10.11
N VAL A 309 1.76 0.19 -11.22
CA VAL A 309 1.10 -1.12 -11.39
C VAL A 309 1.66 -2.19 -10.43
N LYS A 310 2.92 -2.07 -10.01
CA LYS A 310 3.50 -2.95 -8.98
C LYS A 310 2.85 -2.74 -7.63
N GLU A 311 2.63 -1.49 -7.24
CA GLU A 311 1.95 -1.15 -5.99
C GLU A 311 0.48 -1.61 -5.99
N ASP A 312 -0.20 -1.53 -7.13
CA ASP A 312 -1.56 -2.08 -7.26
C ASP A 312 -1.59 -3.59 -7.04
N ARG A 313 -0.66 -4.33 -7.66
CA ARG A 313 -0.55 -5.77 -7.44
C ARG A 313 -0.28 -6.08 -5.97
N ARG A 314 0.59 -5.31 -5.32
CA ARG A 314 0.87 -5.47 -3.88
C ARG A 314 -0.40 -5.25 -3.04
N LEU A 315 -1.14 -4.17 -3.25
CA LEU A 315 -2.39 -3.90 -2.54
C LEU A 315 -3.43 -5.01 -2.77
N ARG A 316 -3.58 -5.48 -4.02
CA ARG A 316 -4.49 -6.58 -4.35
C ARG A 316 -4.08 -7.89 -3.69
N LEU A 317 -2.78 -8.18 -3.64
CA LEU A 317 -2.26 -9.34 -2.90
C LEU A 317 -2.54 -9.23 -1.39
N GLN A 318 -2.54 -8.01 -0.83
CA GLN A 318 -2.91 -7.73 0.57
C GLN A 318 -4.43 -7.77 0.83
N GLY A 319 -5.25 -8.09 -0.18
CA GLY A 319 -6.69 -8.22 -0.05
C GLY A 319 -7.47 -6.93 -0.24
N TYR A 320 -6.85 -5.90 -0.82
CA TYR A 320 -7.57 -4.69 -1.25
C TYR A 320 -8.14 -4.86 -2.67
N GLU A 321 -9.35 -4.35 -2.87
CA GLU A 321 -9.89 -4.11 -4.20
C GLU A 321 -9.43 -2.70 -4.62
N VAL A 322 -8.63 -2.59 -5.70
CA VAL A 322 -8.09 -1.30 -6.14
C VAL A 322 -8.74 -0.88 -7.45
N TYR A 323 -9.41 0.27 -7.45
CA TYR A 323 -10.01 0.89 -8.62
C TYR A 323 -9.37 2.25 -8.88
N ARG A 324 -8.94 2.48 -10.12
CA ARG A 324 -8.27 3.71 -10.55
C ARG A 324 -9.13 4.42 -11.57
N PHE A 325 -9.28 5.73 -11.39
CA PHE A 325 -9.93 6.61 -12.35
C PHE A 325 -8.90 7.53 -12.99
N GLY A 326 -8.80 7.53 -14.31
CA GLY A 326 -7.95 8.46 -15.02
C GLY A 326 -8.52 9.88 -14.96
N GLY A 327 -7.64 10.89 -14.87
CA GLY A 327 -8.05 12.30 -14.86
C GLY A 327 -8.86 12.74 -16.08
N TYR A 328 -8.79 12.00 -17.20
CA TYR A 328 -9.63 12.23 -18.37
C TYR A 328 -11.12 11.99 -18.08
N GLU A 329 -11.44 11.02 -17.23
CA GLU A 329 -12.82 10.65 -16.88
C GLU A 329 -13.54 11.77 -16.08
N PHE A 330 -12.77 12.69 -15.50
CA PHE A 330 -13.28 13.85 -14.76
C PHE A 330 -13.45 15.10 -15.62
N GLN A 331 -13.20 15.03 -16.93
CA GLN A 331 -13.50 16.15 -17.82
C GLN A 331 -15.02 16.32 -17.97
N PRO A 332 -15.55 17.56 -18.04
CA PRO A 332 -16.99 17.78 -18.21
C PRO A 332 -17.61 17.06 -19.41
N SER A 333 -16.83 16.86 -20.48
CA SER A 333 -17.25 16.12 -21.68
C SER A 333 -17.51 14.62 -21.44
N GLN A 334 -16.96 14.05 -20.35
CA GLN A 334 -17.13 12.64 -19.99
C GLN A 334 -18.31 12.41 -19.03
N ALA A 335 -19.02 13.47 -18.61
CA ALA A 335 -20.12 13.37 -17.64
C ALA A 335 -19.74 12.58 -16.36
N PRO A 336 -18.74 13.04 -15.59
CA PRO A 336 -18.17 12.28 -14.47
C PRO A 336 -19.20 11.82 -13.43
N ASP A 337 -20.18 12.66 -13.13
CA ASP A 337 -21.22 12.33 -12.14
C ASP A 337 -22.03 11.08 -12.56
N ASN A 338 -22.31 10.90 -13.86
CA ASN A 338 -23.01 9.73 -14.37
C ASN A 338 -22.14 8.47 -14.30
N MET A 339 -20.86 8.59 -14.70
CA MET A 339 -19.89 7.50 -14.62
C MET A 339 -19.73 7.02 -13.17
N LEU A 340 -19.53 7.96 -12.23
CA LEU A 340 -19.33 7.64 -10.82
C LEU A 340 -20.58 7.01 -10.19
N MET A 341 -21.77 7.53 -10.51
CA MET A 341 -23.02 6.96 -10.01
C MET A 341 -23.22 5.52 -10.50
N ALA A 342 -22.96 5.25 -11.79
CA ALA A 342 -23.02 3.91 -12.35
C ALA A 342 -22.01 2.98 -11.66
N PHE A 343 -20.75 3.43 -11.52
CA PHE A 343 -19.70 2.68 -10.84
C PHE A 343 -20.07 2.32 -9.39
N PHE A 344 -20.53 3.28 -8.58
CA PHE A 344 -20.89 2.99 -7.18
C PHE A 344 -22.09 2.05 -7.07
N THR A 345 -23.03 2.15 -8.00
CA THR A 345 -24.17 1.22 -8.08
C THR A 345 -23.69 -0.20 -8.30
N GLU A 346 -22.80 -0.43 -9.28
CA GLU A 346 -22.23 -1.75 -9.57
C GLU A 346 -21.32 -2.26 -8.44
N LEU A 347 -20.38 -1.42 -7.98
CA LEU A 347 -19.38 -1.80 -6.97
C LEU A 347 -20.00 -2.27 -5.66
N LEU A 348 -21.07 -1.59 -5.25
CA LEU A 348 -21.73 -1.80 -3.97
C LEU A 348 -23.06 -2.54 -4.13
N THR A 349 -23.34 -3.19 -5.26
CA THR A 349 -24.54 -4.04 -5.38
C THR A 349 -24.55 -5.12 -4.27
N ASP A 350 -25.73 -5.38 -3.70
CA ASP A 350 -25.92 -6.33 -2.59
C ASP A 350 -25.59 -7.78 -2.95
#